data_AF-W1IQ33-F1
#
_entry.id   AF-W1IQ33-F1
#
_cell.length_a   1.000
_cell.length_b   1.000
_cell.length_c   1.000
_cell.angle_alpha   90.00
_cell.angle_beta   90.00
_cell.angle_gamma   90.00
#
_symmetry.space_group_name_H-M   'P 1'
#
loop_
_entity.id
_entity.type
_entity.pdbx_description
1 polymer ?
#
loop_
_entity_poly.entity_id
_entity_poly.type
_entity_poly.pdbx_seq_one_letter_code
_entity_poly.pdbx_strand_id
1 'polypeptide(L)'
;MDSELSSFFFTLIPIAAAFWVYFDAYHNRIGTYRDELNRLRGHSPVWWGACTLLLLIVFFPLYLIRRKTLLAMAQKYPANSDKSIGILVMSILSVLVIWLFHFRY
;
A
#
# COMPACT_ATOMS: atom_id res chain seq x y z
N MET A 1 -22.55 -9.63 -19.63
CA MET A 1 -21.21 -9.26 -20.11
C MET A 1 -20.78 -7.91 -19.56
N ASP A 2 -21.64 -6.89 -19.65
CA ASP A 2 -21.34 -5.55 -19.09
C ASP A 2 -21.19 -5.54 -17.56
N SER A 3 -21.91 -6.41 -16.84
CA SER A 3 -21.81 -6.56 -15.38
C SER A 3 -20.47 -7.13 -14.91
N GLU A 4 -19.95 -8.12 -15.63
CA GLU A 4 -18.66 -8.79 -15.36
C GLU A 4 -17.48 -7.87 -15.67
N LEU A 5 -17.56 -7.14 -16.78
CA LEU A 5 -16.55 -6.15 -17.13
C LEU A 5 -16.50 -5.04 -16.05
N SER A 6 -17.68 -4.56 -15.62
CA SER A 6 -17.79 -3.54 -14.58
C SER A 6 -17.21 -4.01 -13.24
N SER A 7 -17.52 -5.22 -12.78
CA SER A 7 -16.98 -5.77 -11.53
C SER A 7 -15.45 -5.91 -11.58
N PHE A 8 -14.90 -6.27 -12.73
CA PHE A 8 -13.45 -6.34 -12.93
C PHE A 8 -12.80 -4.96 -12.81
N PHE A 9 -13.36 -3.94 -13.46
CA PHE A 9 -12.89 -2.56 -13.32
C PHE A 9 -12.94 -2.06 -11.87
N PHE A 10 -14.01 -2.35 -11.13
CA PHE A 10 -14.10 -2.01 -9.71
C PHE A 10 -13.02 -2.68 -8.87
N THR A 11 -12.54 -3.86 -9.27
CA THR A 11 -11.44 -4.58 -8.60
C THR A 11 -10.07 -3.97 -8.92
N LEU A 12 -9.90 -3.39 -10.11
CA LEU A 12 -8.64 -2.75 -10.52
C LEU A 12 -8.38 -1.41 -9.79
N ILE A 13 -9.43 -0.67 -9.44
CA ILE A 13 -9.31 0.62 -8.72
C ILE A 13 -8.52 0.49 -7.40
N PRO A 14 -8.89 -0.41 -6.45
CA PRO A 14 -8.14 -0.56 -5.21
C PRO A 14 -6.72 -1.07 -5.45
N ILE A 15 -6.50 -1.90 -6.47
CA ILE A 15 -5.15 -2.36 -6.85
C ILE A 15 -4.29 -1.18 -7.29
N ALA A 16 -4.78 -0.35 -8.21
CA ALA A 16 -4.07 0.82 -8.69
C ALA A 16 -3.76 1.81 -7.55
N ALA A 17 -4.74 2.08 -6.69
CA ALA A 17 -4.56 2.95 -5.53
C ALA A 17 -3.53 2.39 -4.53
N ALA A 18 -3.58 1.08 -4.26
CA ALA A 18 -2.65 0.41 -3.38
C ALA A 18 -1.20 0.45 -3.89
N PHE A 19 -1.00 0.20 -5.19
CA PHE A 19 0.31 0.33 -5.81
C PHE A 19 0.80 1.77 -5.81
N TRP A 20 -0.08 2.74 -6.06
CA TRP A 20 0.27 4.15 -5.95
C TRP A 20 0.75 4.50 -4.54
N VAL A 21 0.01 4.09 -3.50
CA VAL A 21 0.41 4.29 -2.09
C VAL A 21 1.73 3.61 -1.78
N TYR A 22 1.93 2.37 -2.23
CA TYR A 22 3.18 1.64 -2.05
C TYR A 22 4.36 2.38 -2.69
N PHE A 23 4.23 2.80 -3.95
CA PHE A 23 5.29 3.52 -4.65
C PHE A 23 5.53 4.90 -4.05
N ASP A 24 4.49 5.64 -3.67
CA ASP A 24 4.64 6.93 -2.99
C ASP A 24 5.41 6.76 -1.67
N ALA A 25 5.06 5.76 -0.86
CA ALA A 25 5.77 5.47 0.38
C ALA A 25 7.22 5.07 0.12
N TYR A 26 7.46 4.17 -0.85
CA TYR A 26 8.79 3.70 -1.20
C TYR A 26 9.71 4.83 -1.72
N HIS A 27 9.25 5.61 -2.71
CA HIS A 27 10.07 6.67 -3.32
C HIS A 27 10.39 7.78 -2.32
N ASN A 28 9.46 8.09 -1.41
CA ASN A 28 9.68 9.08 -0.38
C ASN A 28 10.35 8.51 0.89
N ARG A 29 10.82 7.25 0.86
CA ARG A 29 11.47 6.56 1.99
C ARG A 29 10.62 6.55 3.27
N ILE A 30 9.31 6.56 3.13
CA ILE A 30 8.35 6.37 4.22
C ILE A 30 8.38 4.88 4.58
N GLY A 31 8.65 4.57 5.83
CA GLY A 31 8.69 3.19 6.26
C GLY A 31 8.88 3.05 7.76
N THR A 32 9.24 1.85 8.17
CA THR A 32 9.61 1.56 9.54
C THR A 32 10.97 2.20 9.86
N TYR A 33 11.06 2.86 11.00
CA TYR A 33 12.29 3.49 11.49
C TYR A 33 12.46 3.27 13.00
N ARG A 34 13.67 3.51 13.51
CA ARG A 34 13.96 3.53 14.94
C ARG A 34 14.09 4.99 15.40
N ASP A 35 13.37 5.35 16.47
CA ASP A 35 13.47 6.68 17.07
C ASP A 35 14.76 6.83 17.92
N GLU A 36 14.99 8.01 18.48
CA GLU A 36 16.16 8.32 19.34
C GLU A 36 16.26 7.44 20.59
N LEU A 37 15.13 6.87 21.02
CA LEU A 37 15.04 5.92 22.14
C LEU A 37 15.17 4.47 21.67
N ASN A 38 15.61 4.25 20.42
CA ASN A 38 15.77 2.96 19.77
C ASN A 38 14.46 2.14 19.66
N ARG A 39 13.29 2.79 19.70
CA ARG A 39 11.98 2.15 19.56
C ARG A 39 11.57 2.08 18.10
N LEU A 40 11.03 0.93 17.69
CA LEU A 40 10.54 0.71 16.33
C LEU A 40 9.22 1.48 16.14
N ARG A 41 9.16 2.38 15.15
CA ARG A 41 7.97 3.15 14.80
C ARG A 41 7.75 3.15 13.30
N GLY A 42 6.57 3.62 12.89
CA GLY A 42 6.19 3.69 11.48
C GLY A 42 5.70 2.35 10.95
N HIS A 43 5.20 2.39 9.72
CA HIS A 43 4.70 1.23 8.99
C HIS A 43 5.41 1.15 7.64
N SER A 44 5.70 -0.07 7.19
CA SER A 44 6.39 -0.29 5.92
C SER A 44 5.55 0.17 4.72
N PRO A 45 6.18 0.47 3.56
CA PRO A 45 5.45 0.75 2.32
C PRO A 45 4.42 -0.34 1.97
N VAL A 46 4.79 -1.61 2.21
CA VAL A 46 3.93 -2.77 1.96
C VAL A 46 2.71 -2.74 2.88
N TRP A 47 2.86 -2.35 4.15
CA TRP A 47 1.73 -2.25 5.06
C TRP A 47 0.71 -1.21 4.57
N TRP A 48 1.18 -0.03 4.17
CA TRP A 48 0.30 1.02 3.63
C TRP A 48 -0.39 0.59 2.33
N GLY A 49 0.36 -0.03 1.41
CA GLY A 49 -0.19 -0.56 0.16
C GLY A 49 -1.21 -1.67 0.41
N ALA A 50 -0.87 -2.67 1.22
CA ALA A 50 -1.74 -3.81 1.51
C ALA A 50 -3.03 -3.41 2.23
N CYS A 51 -2.95 -2.51 3.23
CA CYS A 51 -4.15 -2.01 3.90
C CYS A 51 -5.02 -1.19 2.94
N THR A 52 -4.42 -0.42 2.02
CA THR A 52 -5.16 0.29 0.96
C THR A 52 -5.83 -0.67 -0.01
N LEU A 53 -5.18 -1.77 -0.38
CA LEU A 53 -5.74 -2.79 -1.27
C LEU A 53 -6.98 -3.45 -0.66
N LEU A 54 -6.91 -3.81 0.63
CA LEU A 54 -7.97 -4.53 1.32
C LEU A 54 -9.12 -3.63 1.78
N LEU A 55 -8.81 -2.39 2.16
CA LEU A 55 -9.76 -1.45 2.78
C LEU A 55 -9.57 -0.03 2.21
N LEU A 56 -9.74 0.09 0.89
CA LEU A 56 -9.54 1.32 0.12
C LEU A 56 -10.18 2.55 0.78
N ILE A 57 -11.47 2.47 1.13
CA ILE A 57 -12.26 3.58 1.65
C ILE A 57 -11.69 4.12 2.97
N VAL A 58 -10.99 3.30 3.75
CA VAL A 58 -10.44 3.68 5.05
C VAL A 58 -8.99 4.12 4.92
N PHE A 59 -8.15 3.27 4.33
CA PHE A 59 -6.70 3.47 4.38
C PHE A 59 -6.18 4.45 3.34
N PHE A 60 -6.85 4.60 2.20
CA PHE A 60 -6.43 5.58 1.20
C PHE A 60 -6.60 7.02 1.71
N PRO A 61 -7.78 7.45 2.23
CA PRO A 61 -7.90 8.79 2.81
C PRO A 61 -6.99 8.97 4.03
N LEU A 62 -6.88 7.95 4.89
CA LEU A 62 -6.00 8.01 6.05
C LEU A 62 -4.53 8.25 5.66
N TYR A 63 -4.05 7.54 4.63
CA TYR A 63 -2.72 7.74 4.08
C TYR A 63 -2.55 9.17 3.58
N LEU A 64 -3.49 9.68 2.78
CA LEU A 64 -3.43 11.05 2.24
C LEU A 64 -3.40 12.12 3.34
N ILE A 65 -4.24 11.98 4.38
CA ILE A 65 -4.27 12.90 5.53
C ILE A 65 -2.92 12.87 6.27
N ARG A 66 -2.38 11.68 6.50
CA ARG A 66 -1.10 11.48 7.23
C ARG A 66 0.13 11.75 6.37
N ARG A 67 0.01 11.82 5.04
CA ARG A 67 1.13 11.88 4.09
C ARG A 67 2.11 13.00 4.42
N LYS A 68 1.65 14.21 4.73
CA LYS A 68 2.52 15.33 5.09
C LYS A 68 3.39 15.02 6.31
N THR A 69 2.80 14.43 7.35
CA THR A 69 3.54 14.02 8.55
C THR A 69 4.49 12.87 8.25
N LEU A 70 4.07 11.89 7.45
CA LEU A 70 4.91 10.76 7.05
C LEU A 70 6.15 11.22 6.28
N LEU A 71 5.99 12.19 5.37
CA LEU A 71 7.11 12.80 4.64
C LEU A 71 8.08 13.53 5.57
N ALA A 72 7.56 14.31 6.53
CA ALA A 72 8.40 14.99 7.51
C ALA A 72 9.20 14.00 8.38
N MET A 73 8.61 12.86 8.74
CA MET A 73 9.31 11.82 9.49
C MET A 73 10.33 11.08 8.62
N ALA A 74 10.03 10.81 7.35
CA ALA A 74 10.95 10.17 6.42
C ALA A 74 12.19 11.03 6.11
N GLN A 75 12.07 12.35 6.17
CA GLN A 75 13.22 13.26 6.09
C GLN A 75 14.16 13.12 7.30
N LYS A 76 13.61 12.88 8.49
CA LYS A 76 14.40 12.69 9.73
C LYS A 76 14.98 11.27 9.83
N TYR A 77 14.17 10.26 9.49
CA TYR A 77 14.52 8.85 9.59
C TYR A 77 14.15 8.14 8.28
N PRO A 78 14.98 8.24 7.23
CA PRO A 78 14.68 7.62 5.95
C PRO A 78 14.71 6.10 6.08
N ALA A 79 13.60 5.44 5.74
CA ALA A 79 13.54 3.99 5.75
C ALA A 79 14.30 3.39 4.57
N ASN A 80 15.00 2.28 4.80
CA ASN A 80 15.57 1.45 3.75
C ASN A 80 14.67 0.23 3.55
N SER A 81 13.84 0.26 2.50
CA SER A 81 12.95 -0.86 2.16
C SER A 81 13.42 -1.50 0.86
N ASP A 82 13.32 -2.83 0.77
CA ASP A 82 13.61 -3.54 -0.48
C ASP A 82 12.43 -3.40 -1.45
N LYS A 83 12.68 -2.81 -2.62
CA LYS A 83 11.68 -2.59 -3.66
C LYS A 83 11.16 -3.90 -4.24
N SER A 84 12.06 -4.82 -4.52
CA SER A 84 11.76 -6.06 -5.25
C SER A 84 10.87 -6.95 -4.40
N ILE A 85 11.19 -7.08 -3.12
CA ILE A 85 10.37 -7.83 -2.16
C ILE A 85 8.99 -7.17 -2.00
N GLY A 86 8.93 -5.84 -1.89
CA GLY A 86 7.65 -5.15 -1.75
C GLY A 86 6.73 -5.31 -2.96
N ILE A 87 7.26 -5.19 -4.19
CA ILE A 87 6.51 -5.42 -5.43
C ILE A 87 6.02 -6.87 -5.51
N LEU A 88 6.87 -7.84 -5.13
CA LEU A 88 6.49 -9.25 -5.11
C LEU A 88 5.28 -9.48 -4.19
N VAL A 89 5.34 -8.98 -2.96
CA VAL A 89 4.24 -9.11 -2.00
C VAL A 89 2.96 -8.44 -2.50
N MET A 90 3.06 -7.21 -3.02
CA MET A 90 1.90 -6.48 -3.56
C MET A 90 1.27 -7.20 -4.76
N SER A 91 2.10 -7.79 -5.63
CA SER A 91 1.63 -8.57 -6.79
C SER A 91 0.89 -9.83 -6.35
N ILE A 92 1.44 -10.59 -5.39
CA ILE A 92 0.80 -11.80 -4.85
C ILE A 92 -0.56 -11.45 -4.22
N LEU A 93 -0.63 -10.38 -3.41
CA LEU A 93 -1.88 -9.94 -2.80
C LEU A 93 -2.92 -9.52 -3.84
N SER A 94 -2.50 -8.84 -4.91
CA SER A 94 -3.40 -8.39 -5.98
C SER A 94 -3.97 -9.57 -6.77
N VAL A 95 -3.14 -10.57 -7.09
CA VAL A 95 -3.59 -11.81 -7.73
C VAL A 95 -4.58 -12.56 -6.83
N LEU A 96 -4.31 -12.64 -5.53
CA LEU A 96 -5.19 -13.28 -4.57
C LEU A 96 -6.55 -12.57 -4.48
N VAL A 97 -6.57 -11.23 -4.46
CA VAL A 97 -7.80 -10.44 -4.49
C VAL A 97 -8.60 -10.73 -5.77
N ILE A 98 -7.96 -10.68 -6.93
CA ILE A 98 -8.62 -11.00 -8.22
C ILE A 98 -9.20 -12.42 -8.19
N TRP A 99 -8.42 -13.40 -7.73
CA TRP A 99 -8.88 -14.78 -7.59
C TRP A 99 -10.15 -14.88 -6.73
N LEU A 100 -10.14 -14.26 -5.54
CA LEU A 100 -11.25 -14.34 -4.60
C LEU A 100 -12.55 -13.73 -5.12
N PHE A 101 -12.47 -12.65 -5.90
CA PHE A 101 -13.65 -11.94 -6.39
C PHE A 101 -14.17 -12.43 -7.75
N HIS A 102 -13.33 -13.02 -8.59
CA HIS A 102 -13.70 -13.40 -9.97
C HIS A 102 -13.66 -14.90 -10.26
N PHE A 103 -12.83 -15.66 -9.55
CA PHE A 103 -12.57 -17.08 -9.86
C PHE A 103 -13.04 -18.05 -8.78
N ARG A 104 -13.52 -17.54 -7.64
CA ARG A 104 -14.10 -18.37 -6.59
C ARG A 104 -15.53 -18.76 -7.02
N TYR A 105 -15.63 -19.97 -7.59
CA TYR A 105 -16.88 -20.68 -7.89
C TYR A 105 -17.75 -20.87 -6.64
#